data_AF-A0A0D2N2F8-F1
#
_entry.id   AF-A0A0D2N2F8-F1
#
_cell.length_a   1.000
_cell.length_b   1.000
_cell.length_c   1.000
_cell.angle_alpha   90.00
_cell.angle_beta   90.00
_cell.angle_gamma   90.00
#
_symmetry.space_group_name_H-M   'P 1'
#
loop_
_entity.id
_entity.type
_entity.pdbx_description
1 polymer ?
#
loop_
_entity_poly.entity_id
_entity_poly.type
_entity_poly.pdbx_seq_one_letter_code
_entity_poly.pdbx_strand_id
1 'polypeptide(L)'
;LYHVDHFMGAIGNFCPELINCSSFKIGPERQLPGGGAGFQVQVTAVNGGGATFDFVLLRQEWGLRKGSWQTKSLTRSEAQA
;
A
#
# COMPACT_ATOMS: atom_id res chain seq x y z
N LEU A 1 -12.83 -1.49 12.88
CA LEU A 1 -11.55 -0.76 12.99
C LEU A 1 -10.42 -1.60 13.62
N TYR A 2 -10.49 -2.94 13.60
CA TYR A 2 -9.55 -3.81 14.34
C TYR A 2 -8.48 -4.50 13.48
N HIS A 3 -8.40 -4.20 12.18
CA HIS A 3 -7.49 -4.87 11.25
C HIS A 3 -6.41 -3.95 10.65
N VAL A 4 -6.42 -2.66 10.98
CA VAL A 4 -5.36 -1.73 10.51
C VAL A 4 -4.19 -1.73 11.49
N ASP A 5 -4.45 -1.73 12.81
CA ASP A 5 -3.39 -1.74 13.84
C ASP A 5 -2.44 -2.95 13.75
N HIS A 6 -2.96 -4.16 13.54
CA HIS A 6 -2.10 -5.35 13.46
C HIS A 6 -1.26 -5.38 12.16
N PHE A 7 -1.78 -4.79 11.08
CA PHE A 7 -1.06 -4.61 9.82
C PHE A 7 0.01 -3.51 9.95
N MET A 8 -0.31 -2.43 10.67
CA MET A 8 0.61 -1.34 10.97
C MET A 8 1.73 -1.75 11.93
N GLY A 9 1.50 -2.64 12.89
CA GLY A 9 2.55 -3.11 13.81
C GLY A 9 3.67 -3.88 13.09
N ALA A 10 3.32 -4.73 12.12
CA ALA A 10 4.31 -5.44 11.31
C ALA A 10 4.95 -4.52 10.26
N ILE A 11 4.17 -3.69 9.57
CA ILE A 11 4.69 -2.75 8.54
C ILE A 11 5.50 -1.62 9.17
N GLY A 12 5.24 -1.21 10.40
CA GLY A 12 5.94 -0.13 11.09
C GLY A 12 7.43 -0.35 11.28
N ASN A 13 7.84 -1.61 11.43
CA ASN A 13 9.26 -1.96 11.50
C ASN A 13 9.94 -2.01 10.11
N PHE A 14 9.19 -2.24 9.04
CA PHE A 14 9.75 -2.39 7.69
C PHE A 14 9.56 -1.16 6.78
N CYS A 15 8.58 -0.31 7.09
CA CYS A 15 8.18 0.88 6.31
C CYS A 15 7.74 2.00 7.27
N PRO A 16 8.65 2.52 8.10
CA PRO A 16 8.33 3.56 9.09
C PRO A 16 7.75 4.82 8.44
N GLU A 17 8.05 5.09 7.18
CA GLU A 17 7.53 6.24 6.43
C GLU A 17 6.01 6.18 6.23
N LEU A 18 5.39 5.00 6.31
CA LEU A 18 3.94 4.83 6.25
C LEU A 18 3.24 5.14 7.58
N ILE A 19 3.98 5.08 8.70
CA ILE A 19 3.45 5.41 10.02
C ILE A 19 3.72 6.89 10.29
N ASN A 20 2.67 7.64 10.58
CA ASN A 20 2.76 9.07 10.84
C ASN A 20 3.32 9.86 9.64
N CYS A 21 2.85 9.53 8.43
CA CYS A 21 3.18 10.31 7.23
C CYS A 21 2.53 11.70 7.27
N SER A 22 3.22 12.70 6.70
CA SER A 22 2.71 14.06 6.58
C SER A 22 1.78 14.20 5.38
N SER A 23 2.12 13.55 4.27
CA SER A 23 1.32 13.56 3.05
C SER A 23 1.63 12.34 2.17
N PHE A 24 0.74 12.06 1.22
CA PHE A 24 0.96 11.05 0.19
C PHE A 24 0.35 11.48 -1.15
N LYS A 25 0.88 10.93 -2.24
CA LYS A 25 0.37 11.09 -3.60
C LYS A 25 0.19 9.73 -4.24
N ILE A 26 -1.03 9.44 -4.67
CA ILE A 26 -1.38 8.20 -5.36
C ILE A 26 -1.20 8.43 -6.87
N GLY A 27 -0.38 7.60 -7.51
CA GLY A 27 -0.20 7.57 -8.95
C GLY A 27 -1.40 6.95 -9.68
N PRO A 28 -1.34 6.88 -11.02
CA PRO A 28 -2.41 6.29 -11.81
C PRO A 28 -2.60 4.80 -11.47
N GLU A 29 -3.84 4.33 -11.58
CA GLU A 29 -4.16 2.90 -11.49
C GLU A 29 -3.50 2.14 -12.66
N ARG A 30 -2.86 1.02 -12.35
CA ARG A 30 -2.35 0.05 -13.32
C ARG A 30 -3.15 -1.23 -13.19
N GLN A 31 -3.81 -1.65 -14.27
CA GLN A 31 -4.55 -2.91 -14.26
C GLN A 31 -3.56 -4.08 -14.28
N LEU A 32 -3.71 -5.03 -13.35
CA LEU A 32 -2.82 -6.17 -13.22
C LEU A 32 -3.44 -7.44 -13.82
N PRO A 33 -2.60 -8.39 -14.31
CA PRO A 33 -3.08 -9.69 -14.75
C PRO A 33 -3.89 -10.38 -13.65
N GLY A 34 -5.09 -10.87 -14.00
CA GLY A 34 -5.99 -11.51 -13.03
C GLY A 34 -6.93 -10.57 -12.27
N GLY A 35 -7.19 -9.36 -12.80
CA GLY A 35 -8.24 -8.46 -12.28
C GLY A 35 -7.83 -7.66 -11.04
N GLY A 36 -6.53 -7.58 -10.77
CA GLY A 36 -5.98 -6.73 -9.72
C GLY A 36 -5.79 -5.27 -10.15
N ALA A 37 -5.62 -4.38 -9.17
CA ALA A 37 -5.27 -2.98 -9.38
C ALA A 37 -3.94 -2.68 -8.68
N GLY A 38 -3.01 -2.06 -9.40
CA GLY A 38 -1.70 -1.67 -8.91
C GLY A 38 -1.57 -0.15 -8.82
N PHE A 39 -1.03 0.37 -7.72
CA PHE A 39 -0.81 1.80 -7.53
C PHE A 39 0.63 2.03 -7.10
N GLN A 40 1.21 3.12 -7.57
CA GLN A 40 2.45 3.64 -6.99
C GLN A 40 2.09 4.81 -6.07
N VAL A 41 2.49 4.74 -4.80
CA VAL A 41 2.15 5.75 -3.79
C VAL A 41 3.44 6.36 -3.28
N GLN A 42 3.60 7.65 -3.52
CA GLN A 42 4.69 8.44 -2.95
C GLN A 42 4.25 8.93 -1.58
N VAL A 43 5.09 8.75 -0.57
CA VAL A 43 4.79 9.10 0.82
C VAL A 43 5.87 10.01 1.35
N THR A 44 5.45 11.09 1.99
CA THR A 44 6.32 12.05 2.68
C THR A 44 6.16 11.85 4.17
N ALA A 45 7.22 11.44 4.85
CA ALA A 45 7.24 11.30 6.30
C ALA A 45 7.33 12.67 6.99
N VAL A 46 6.82 12.77 8.22
CA VAL A 46 6.84 14.03 9.00
C VAL A 46 8.26 14.52 9.30
N ASN A 47 9.24 13.62 9.36
CA ASN A 47 10.65 13.93 9.59
C ASN A 47 11.41 14.39 8.32
N GLY A 48 10.71 14.63 7.21
CA GLY A 48 11.30 15.09 5.94
C GLY A 48 11.85 13.99 5.04
N GLY A 49 11.82 12.72 5.49
CA GLY A 49 12.09 11.57 4.63
C GLY A 49 10.93 11.27 3.67
N GLY A 50 11.18 10.44 2.66
CA GLY A 50 10.13 9.99 1.75
C GLY A 50 10.46 8.65 1.12
N ALA A 51 9.41 7.93 0.72
CA ALA A 51 9.54 6.64 0.06
C ALA A 51 8.40 6.46 -0.95
N THR A 52 8.67 5.67 -1.98
CA THR A 52 7.64 5.25 -2.93
C THR A 52 7.32 3.79 -2.67
N PHE A 53 6.04 3.45 -2.72
CA PHE A 53 5.53 2.10 -2.48
C PHE A 53 4.66 1.64 -3.65
N ASP A 54 4.83 0.40 -4.04
CA ASP A 54 3.94 -0.30 -4.95
C ASP A 54 2.89 -1.06 -4.14
N PHE A 55 1.62 -0.65 -4.31
CA PHE A 55 0.46 -1.32 -3.77
C PHE A 55 -0.15 -2.22 -4.82
N VAL A 56 -0.45 -3.46 -4.45
CA VAL A 56 -1.26 -4.37 -5.26
C VAL A 56 -2.54 -4.68 -4.49
N LEU A 57 -3.68 -4.35 -5.11
CA LEU A 57 -5.00 -4.69 -4.63
C LEU A 57 -5.57 -5.84 -5.47
N LEU A 58 -6.24 -6.76 -4.83
CA LEU A 58 -7.06 -7.77 -5.49
C LEU A 58 -8.51 -7.61 -5.09
N ARG A 59 -9.42 -7.85 -6.05
CA ARG A 59 -10.85 -7.93 -5.77
C ARG A 59 -11.20 -9.35 -5.38
N GLN A 60 -11.74 -9.53 -4.19
CA GLN A 60 -12.13 -10.84 -3.69
C GLN A 60 -13.33 -11.39 -4.50
N GLU A 61 -13.21 -12.60 -5.04
CA GLU A 61 -14.25 -13.17 -5.91
C GLU A 61 -15.19 -14.15 -5.18
N TRP A 62 -14.84 -14.57 -3.98
CA TRP A 62 -15.53 -15.62 -3.23
C TRP A 62 -15.57 -15.34 -1.72
N GLY A 63 -16.48 -16.02 -1.01
CA GLY A 63 -16.66 -15.88 0.43
C GLY A 63 -17.43 -14.62 0.86
N LEU A 64 -17.46 -14.38 2.17
CA LEU A 64 -18.30 -13.35 2.82
C LEU A 64 -17.94 -11.90 2.44
N ARG A 65 -16.76 -11.67 1.87
CA ARG A 65 -16.28 -10.35 1.44
C ARG A 65 -16.13 -10.26 -0.08
N LYS A 66 -16.89 -11.06 -0.84
CA LYS A 66 -16.93 -11.00 -2.31
C LYS A 66 -17.20 -9.57 -2.79
N GLY A 67 -16.43 -9.12 -3.77
CA GLY A 67 -16.48 -7.78 -4.34
C GLY A 67 -15.61 -6.75 -3.63
N SER A 68 -15.10 -7.04 -2.42
CA SER A 68 -14.20 -6.16 -1.67
C SER A 68 -12.79 -6.12 -2.26
N TRP A 69 -12.11 -4.98 -2.14
CA TRP A 69 -10.70 -4.84 -2.48
C TRP A 69 -9.84 -5.08 -1.24
N GLN A 70 -8.76 -5.83 -1.40
CA GLN A 70 -7.80 -6.11 -0.34
C GLN A 70 -6.38 -5.91 -0.84
N THR A 71 -5.54 -5.37 0.04
CA THR A 71 -4.10 -5.26 -0.21
C THR A 71 -3.49 -6.65 -0.23
N LYS A 72 -3.05 -7.07 -1.42
CA LYS A 72 -2.30 -8.32 -1.63
C LYS A 72 -0.83 -8.13 -1.28
N SER A 73 -0.24 -7.02 -1.70
CA SER A 73 1.15 -6.69 -1.40
C SER A 73 1.37 -5.19 -1.29
N LEU A 74 2.36 -4.85 -0.49
CA LEU A 74 2.92 -3.52 -0.34
C LEU A 74 4.44 -3.70 -0.32
N THR A 75 5.12 -3.12 -1.30
CA THR A 75 6.58 -3.19 -1.40
C THR A 75 7.13 -1.80 -1.60
N ARG A 76 8.23 -1.48 -0.92
CA ARG A 76 8.98 -0.24 -1.22
C ARG A 76 9.55 -0.38 -2.64
N SER A 77 9.27 0.60 -3.50
CA SER A 77 9.88 0.66 -4.82
C SER A 77 11.38 0.92 -4.63
N GLU A 78 12.23 0.09 -5.22
CA GLU A 78 13.66 0.39 -5.26
C GLU A 78 13.86 1.74 -5.97
N ALA A 79 14.73 2.58 -5.43
CA ALA A 79 15.11 3.81 -6.12
C ALA A 79 15.72 3.40 -7.47
N GLN A 80 15.12 3.81 -8.58
CA GLN A 80 15.81 3.79 -9.86
C GLN A 80 17.10 4.59 -9.67
N ALA A 81 18.24 3.89 -9.73
CA ALA A 81 19.57 4.48 -9.73
C ALA A 81 19.82 5.25 -11.03
#